data_AF-A0A941SM10-F1
#
_entry.id   AF-A0A941SM10-F1
#
_cell.length_a   1.000
_cell.length_b   1.000
_cell.length_c   1.000
_cell.angle_alpha   90.00
_cell.angle_beta   90.00
_cell.angle_gamma   90.00
#
_symmetry.space_group_name_H-M   'P 1'
#
loop_
_entity.id
_entity.type
_entity.pdbx_description
1 polymer ?
#
loop_
_entity_poly.entity_id
_entity_poly.type
_entity_poly.pdbx_seq_one_letter_code
_entity_poly.pdbx_strand_id
1 'polypeptide(L)'
;MTAQKQFNYRGNLQGTRVSQKETNFSAKEFELFKIAIEMKKSGLSDVFIVASVKTALSFEGVADLINLWKKAEGQKEREEIVADIQDMIDECSQTSKTEELYVKFNDLEAISKDIRAFKDSLLQLVVEQGGITKLSEITGIPQPSLSRFFNSNSMPRRSTILKIAKALNLDELKINLLWSK
;
A
#
# COMPACT_ATOMS: atom_id res chain seq x y z
N MET A 1 -16.81 33.59 69.05
CA MET A 1 -18.26 33.34 68.85
C MET A 1 -18.66 34.21 67.66
N THR A 2 -18.96 33.70 66.47
CA THR A 2 -20.15 32.87 66.15
C THR A 2 -19.90 32.06 64.87
N ALA A 3 -20.64 30.96 64.75
CA ALA A 3 -20.46 29.79 63.92
C ALA A 3 -20.53 29.96 62.39
N GLN A 4 -19.83 29.01 61.75
CA GLN A 4 -19.96 28.55 60.37
C GLN A 4 -21.40 28.12 60.02
N LYS A 5 -21.81 28.37 58.77
CA LYS A 5 -22.75 27.50 58.05
C LYS A 5 -22.23 27.28 56.64
N GLN A 6 -21.64 26.10 56.45
CA GLN A 6 -21.28 25.55 55.16
C GLN A 6 -22.55 25.03 54.48
N PHE A 7 -22.84 25.47 53.26
CA PHE A 7 -23.83 24.84 52.40
C PHE A 7 -23.12 23.76 51.57
N ASN A 8 -23.43 22.51 51.87
CA ASN A 8 -23.09 21.33 51.08
C ASN A 8 -23.94 21.33 49.80
N TYR A 9 -23.30 21.44 48.64
CA TYR A 9 -23.85 20.90 47.39
C TYR A 9 -23.01 19.69 46.98
N ARG A 10 -23.58 18.49 47.21
CA ARG A 10 -23.13 17.23 46.63
C ARG A 10 -23.55 17.22 45.15
N GLY A 11 -22.67 17.71 44.28
CA GLY A 11 -22.72 17.45 42.84
C GLY A 11 -21.77 16.31 42.52
N ASN A 12 -22.31 15.10 42.39
CA ASN A 12 -21.60 13.91 41.93
C ASN A 12 -21.32 14.09 40.43
N LEU A 13 -20.15 14.62 40.08
CA LEU A 13 -19.60 14.50 38.74
C LEU A 13 -18.41 13.56 38.85
N GLN A 14 -18.67 12.29 38.56
CA GLN A 14 -17.63 11.36 38.13
C GLN A 14 -16.87 12.06 37.00
N GLY A 15 -15.68 12.56 37.33
CA GLY A 15 -14.73 13.02 36.33
C GLY A 15 -14.49 11.84 35.42
N THR A 16 -15.10 11.89 34.24
CA THR A 16 -14.80 10.99 33.14
C THR A 16 -13.30 11.16 32.93
N ARG A 17 -12.53 10.12 33.28
CA ARG A 17 -11.13 10.03 32.87
C ARG A 17 -11.15 10.23 31.36
N VAL A 18 -10.76 11.42 30.91
CA VAL A 18 -10.31 11.62 29.55
C VAL A 18 -9.13 10.66 29.45
N SER A 19 -9.39 9.52 28.82
CA SER A 19 -8.37 8.56 28.48
C SER A 19 -7.43 9.30 27.56
N GLN A 20 -6.35 9.84 28.13
CA GLN A 20 -5.14 10.16 27.39
C GLN A 20 -4.72 8.83 26.77
N LYS A 21 -5.22 8.56 25.56
CA LYS A 21 -4.58 7.63 24.65
C LYS A 21 -3.21 8.23 24.42
N GLU A 22 -2.21 7.75 25.16
CA GLU A 22 -0.82 7.88 24.74
C GLU A 22 -0.74 7.27 23.35
N THR A 23 -0.79 8.13 22.33
CA THR A 23 -0.48 7.76 20.97
C THR A 23 1.00 7.45 20.93
N ASN A 24 1.33 6.17 21.12
CA ASN A 24 2.58 5.60 20.67
C ASN A 24 2.59 5.68 19.14
N PHE A 25 2.93 6.85 18.60
CA PHE A 25 3.28 6.95 17.19
C PHE A 25 4.54 6.12 16.99
N SER A 26 4.49 5.13 16.11
CA SER A 26 5.65 4.35 15.78
C SER A 26 6.71 5.25 15.13
N ALA A 27 8.00 4.92 15.29
CA ALA A 27 9.08 5.66 14.66
C ALA A 27 8.88 5.81 13.13
N LYS A 28 8.23 4.83 12.49
CA LYS A 28 7.85 4.87 11.08
C LYS A 28 6.84 5.99 10.77
N GLU A 29 5.82 6.18 11.61
CA GLU A 29 4.81 7.24 11.42
C GLU A 29 5.44 8.62 11.58
N PHE A 30 6.32 8.79 12.56
CA PHE A 30 7.04 10.04 12.76
C PHE A 30 7.92 10.41 11.57
N GLU A 31 8.60 9.42 10.96
CA GLU A 31 9.37 9.65 9.74
C GLU A 31 8.51 10.04 8.55
N LEU A 32 7.32 9.44 8.37
CA LEU A 32 6.37 9.84 7.33
C LEU A 32 5.96 11.31 7.47
N PHE A 33 5.69 11.77 8.70
CA PHE A 33 5.35 13.18 8.94
C PHE A 33 6.51 14.14 8.66
N LYS A 34 7.77 13.74 8.91
CA LYS A 34 8.92 14.55 8.51
C LYS A 34 9.00 14.70 6.99
N ILE A 35 8.80 13.61 6.25
CA ILE A 35 8.83 13.64 4.79
C ILE A 35 7.68 14.48 4.25
N ALA A 36 6.50 14.43 4.87
CA ALA A 36 5.37 15.28 4.50
C ALA A 36 5.70 16.79 4.57
N ILE A 37 6.49 17.21 5.57
CA ILE A 37 6.97 18.60 5.67
C ILE A 37 7.94 18.92 4.52
N GLU A 38 8.81 17.99 4.13
CA GLU A 38 9.73 18.14 3.00
C GLU A 38 8.98 18.22 1.65
N MET A 39 7.93 17.40 1.48
CA MET A 39 7.01 17.46 0.34
C MET A 39 6.32 18.82 0.25
N LYS A 40 5.85 19.37 1.37
CA LYS A 40 5.24 20.70 1.41
C LYS A 40 6.22 21.79 1.00
N LYS A 41 7.45 21.73 1.51
CA LYS A 41 8.53 22.67 1.12
C LYS A 41 8.88 22.59 -0.36
N SER A 42 8.69 21.43 -0.97
CA SER A 42 8.92 21.19 -2.40
C SER A 42 7.74 21.62 -3.29
N GLY A 43 6.70 22.23 -2.70
CA GLY A 43 5.57 22.80 -3.44
C GLY A 43 4.42 21.82 -3.74
N LEU A 44 4.44 20.61 -3.17
CA LEU A 44 3.34 19.66 -3.32
C LEU A 44 2.09 20.14 -2.56
N SER A 45 0.92 19.80 -3.09
CA SER A 45 -0.36 20.27 -2.53
C SER A 45 -0.68 19.60 -1.20
N ASP A 46 -1.36 20.31 -0.29
CA ASP A 46 -1.76 19.75 1.01
C ASP A 46 -2.68 18.55 0.85
N VAL A 47 -3.55 18.59 -0.17
CA VAL A 47 -4.49 17.49 -0.49
C VAL A 47 -3.71 16.23 -0.85
N PHE A 48 -2.72 16.35 -1.74
CA PHE A 48 -1.85 15.23 -2.10
C PHE A 48 -1.10 14.70 -0.88
N ILE A 49 -0.41 15.58 -0.14
CA ILE A 49 0.41 15.17 1.00
C ILE A 49 -0.41 14.44 2.06
N VAL A 50 -1.59 14.97 2.40
CA VAL A 50 -2.49 14.33 3.37
C VAL A 50 -2.98 12.98 2.86
N ALA A 51 -3.34 12.88 1.58
CA ALA A 51 -3.77 11.62 0.99
C ALA A 51 -2.63 10.59 0.99
N SER A 52 -1.42 10.98 0.56
CA SER A 52 -0.21 10.14 0.57
C SER A 52 0.10 9.61 1.96
N VAL A 53 0.11 10.47 2.98
CA VAL A 53 0.40 10.06 4.36
C VAL A 53 -0.68 9.12 4.88
N LYS A 54 -1.96 9.45 4.71
CA LYS A 54 -3.06 8.57 5.15
C LYS A 54 -3.00 7.20 4.50
N THR A 55 -2.73 7.15 3.20
CA THR A 55 -2.60 5.90 2.47
C THR A 55 -1.35 5.13 2.93
N ALA A 56 -0.22 5.78 3.15
CA ALA A 56 1.02 5.17 3.65
C ALA A 56 0.88 4.55 5.06
N LEU A 57 0.02 5.09 5.92
CA LEU A 57 -0.28 4.51 7.23
C LEU A 57 -0.97 3.13 7.12
N SER A 58 -1.67 2.87 6.02
CA SER A 58 -2.41 1.62 5.78
C SER A 58 -1.76 0.71 4.74
N PHE A 59 -0.88 1.26 3.89
CA PHE A 59 -0.27 0.56 2.77
C PHE A 59 1.23 0.83 2.72
N GLU A 60 2.03 -0.18 3.12
CA GLU A 60 3.49 -0.09 3.19
C GLU A 60 4.12 0.29 1.84
N GLY A 61 3.54 -0.16 0.72
CA GLY A 61 4.02 0.22 -0.62
C GLY A 61 3.96 1.73 -0.88
N VAL A 62 3.00 2.45 -0.32
CA VAL A 62 2.95 3.92 -0.41
C VAL A 62 3.97 4.56 0.54
N ALA A 63 4.18 3.97 1.72
CA ALA A 63 5.25 4.40 2.62
C ALA A 63 6.64 4.25 1.98
N ASP A 64 6.88 3.17 1.24
CA ASP A 64 8.12 2.95 0.50
C ASP A 64 8.31 4.00 -0.60
N LEU A 65 7.26 4.32 -1.35
CA LEU A 65 7.31 5.37 -2.38
C LEU A 65 7.59 6.75 -1.78
N ILE A 66 7.01 7.08 -0.63
CA ILE A 66 7.30 8.33 0.10
C ILE A 66 8.77 8.37 0.54
N ASN A 67 9.30 7.26 1.04
CA ASN A 67 10.72 7.16 1.38
C ASN A 67 11.64 7.23 0.15
N LEU A 68 11.22 6.66 -0.98
CA LEU A 68 11.94 6.75 -2.24
C LEU A 68 11.96 8.20 -2.75
N TRP A 69 10.83 8.89 -2.70
CA TRP A 69 10.72 10.31 -3.04
C TRP A 69 11.70 11.18 -2.24
N LYS A 70 11.86 10.91 -0.94
CA LYS A 70 12.83 11.61 -0.09
C LYS A 70 14.27 11.42 -0.57
N LYS A 71 14.61 10.22 -1.03
CA LYS A 71 15.97 9.83 -1.45
C LYS A 71 16.27 10.22 -2.90
N ALA A 72 15.26 10.55 -3.69
CA ALA A 72 15.42 10.94 -5.08
C ALA A 72 16.27 12.22 -5.19
N GLU A 73 17.27 12.15 -6.05
CA GLU A 73 18.29 13.20 -6.24
C GLU A 73 17.85 14.26 -7.25
N GLY A 74 16.90 13.92 -8.13
CA GLY A 74 16.44 14.78 -9.22
C GLY A 74 14.96 15.15 -9.15
N GLN A 75 14.63 16.35 -9.62
CA GLN A 75 13.24 16.83 -9.72
C GLN A 75 12.38 15.92 -10.61
N LYS A 76 12.93 15.46 -11.73
CA LYS A 76 12.22 14.54 -12.65
C LYS A 76 11.86 13.20 -11.98
N GLU A 77 12.81 12.61 -11.24
CA GLU A 77 12.57 11.37 -10.51
C GLU A 77 11.51 11.57 -9.42
N ARG A 78 11.54 12.71 -8.72
CA ARG A 78 10.50 13.07 -7.74
C ARG A 78 9.13 13.20 -8.36
N GLU A 79 9.03 13.77 -9.56
CA GLU A 79 7.76 13.89 -10.30
C GLU A 79 7.23 12.53 -10.74
N GLU A 80 8.09 11.64 -11.22
CA GLU A 80 7.73 10.25 -11.55
C GLU A 80 7.22 9.51 -10.32
N ILE A 81 7.88 9.64 -9.17
CA ILE A 81 7.43 9.02 -7.92
C ILE A 81 6.13 9.64 -7.40
N VAL A 82 5.92 10.95 -7.60
CA VAL A 82 4.64 11.60 -7.24
C VAL A 82 3.49 11.02 -8.06
N ALA A 83 3.71 10.77 -9.36
CA ALA A 83 2.72 10.10 -10.20
C ALA A 83 2.42 8.67 -9.70
N ASP A 84 3.45 7.89 -9.35
CA ASP A 84 3.28 6.55 -8.79
C ASP A 84 2.49 6.55 -7.46
N ILE A 85 2.73 7.55 -6.60
CA ILE A 85 1.98 7.72 -5.35
C ILE A 85 0.53 8.09 -5.62
N GLN A 86 0.28 9.00 -6.59
CA GLN A 86 -1.07 9.41 -6.96
C GLN A 86 -1.89 8.24 -7.50
N ASP A 87 -1.31 7.43 -8.38
CA ASP A 87 -1.95 6.21 -8.91
C ASP A 87 -2.36 5.27 -7.77
N MET A 88 -1.50 5.09 -6.76
CA MET A 88 -1.80 4.26 -5.59
C MET A 88 -2.92 4.85 -4.72
N ILE A 89 -2.94 6.17 -4.54
CA ILE A 89 -4.03 6.86 -3.84
C ILE A 89 -5.35 6.68 -4.57
N ASP A 90 -5.34 6.82 -5.90
CA ASP A 90 -6.52 6.68 -6.73
C ASP A 90 -7.04 5.23 -6.69
N GLU A 91 -6.16 4.23 -6.80
CA GLU A 91 -6.51 2.82 -6.61
C GLU A 91 -7.11 2.54 -5.21
N CYS A 92 -6.56 3.15 -4.15
CA CYS A 92 -7.08 2.98 -2.78
C CYS A 92 -8.38 3.75 -2.51
N SER A 93 -8.67 4.81 -3.27
CA SER A 93 -9.86 5.66 -3.08
C SER A 93 -11.07 5.22 -3.92
N GLN A 94 -10.88 4.35 -4.91
CA GLN A 94 -11.98 3.75 -5.67
C GLN A 94 -12.84 2.85 -4.77
N THR A 95 -14.03 3.35 -4.39
CA THR A 95 -15.07 2.63 -3.65
C THR A 95 -16.09 1.93 -4.55
N SER A 96 -15.81 1.76 -5.84
CA SER A 96 -16.78 1.23 -6.79
C SER A 96 -16.79 -0.30 -6.80
N LYS A 97 -17.95 -0.86 -6.41
CA LYS A 97 -18.41 -2.21 -6.72
C LYS A 97 -18.06 -2.55 -8.17
N THR A 98 -16.99 -3.30 -8.38
CA THR A 98 -16.70 -3.89 -9.68
C THR A 98 -17.16 -5.34 -9.58
N GLU A 99 -18.04 -5.73 -10.50
CA GLU A 99 -18.72 -7.02 -10.58
C GLU A 99 -17.81 -8.19 -10.19
N GLU A 100 -18.37 -9.07 -9.36
CA GLU A 100 -17.79 -10.34 -8.96
C GLU A 100 -17.34 -11.13 -10.19
N LEU A 101 -16.03 -11.18 -10.43
CA LEU A 101 -15.40 -12.29 -11.11
C LEU A 101 -14.37 -12.86 -10.12
N TYR A 102 -14.72 -14.05 -9.65
CA TYR A 102 -14.08 -14.80 -8.60
C TYR A 102 -12.57 -14.88 -8.80
N VAL A 103 -11.83 -14.41 -7.81
CA VAL A 103 -10.60 -15.07 -7.38
C VAL A 103 -10.76 -15.27 -5.89
N LYS A 104 -10.90 -16.52 -5.43
CA LYS A 104 -10.62 -16.80 -4.03
C LYS A 104 -9.11 -16.70 -3.84
N PHE A 105 -8.67 -15.45 -3.62
CA PHE A 105 -7.41 -15.05 -2.99
C PHE A 105 -7.38 -15.52 -1.52
N ASN A 106 -7.77 -16.76 -1.25
CA ASN A 106 -7.98 -17.23 0.11
C ASN A 106 -6.68 -17.45 0.89
N ASP A 107 -5.54 -17.02 0.37
CA ASP A 107 -4.44 -16.60 1.24
C ASP A 107 -3.41 -15.74 0.51
N LEU A 108 -3.67 -14.42 0.44
CA LEU A 108 -2.60 -13.45 0.20
C LEU A 108 -1.48 -13.57 1.25
N GLU A 109 -1.77 -14.09 2.45
CA GLU A 109 -0.78 -14.49 3.47
C GLU A 109 0.08 -15.70 3.06
N ALA A 110 -0.43 -16.65 2.27
CA ALA A 110 0.38 -17.76 1.76
C ALA A 110 1.30 -17.28 0.63
N ILE A 111 0.84 -16.35 -0.21
CA ILE A 111 1.66 -15.72 -1.25
C ILE A 111 2.79 -14.88 -0.60
N SER A 112 2.54 -14.26 0.56
CA SER A 112 3.58 -13.48 1.26
C SER A 112 4.71 -14.36 1.82
N LYS A 113 4.47 -15.65 2.07
CA LYS A 113 5.49 -16.57 2.58
C LYS A 113 6.51 -16.99 1.52
N ASP A 114 6.15 -16.98 0.23
CA ASP A 114 7.06 -17.30 -0.86
C ASP A 114 6.75 -16.55 -2.17
N ILE A 115 6.96 -15.23 -2.13
CA ILE A 115 6.75 -14.31 -3.27
C ILE A 115 7.57 -14.73 -4.49
N ARG A 116 8.76 -15.30 -4.26
CA ARG A 116 9.69 -15.69 -5.32
C ARG A 116 9.18 -16.92 -6.06
N ALA A 117 8.80 -17.99 -5.35
CA ALA A 117 8.23 -19.19 -5.97
C ALA A 117 6.96 -18.88 -6.76
N PHE A 118 6.11 -17.97 -6.26
CA PHE A 118 4.94 -17.49 -7.01
C PHE A 118 5.33 -16.82 -8.33
N LYS A 119 6.25 -15.85 -8.28
CA LYS A 119 6.68 -15.11 -9.48
C LYS A 119 7.41 -15.99 -10.49
N ASP A 120 8.21 -16.94 -10.03
CA ASP A 120 8.92 -17.88 -10.90
C ASP A 120 7.92 -18.83 -11.59
N SER A 121 6.90 -19.32 -10.86
CA SER A 121 5.82 -20.13 -11.45
C SER A 121 5.01 -19.34 -12.49
N LEU A 122 4.67 -18.08 -12.18
CA LEU A 122 3.98 -17.20 -13.12
C LEU A 122 4.84 -16.86 -14.34
N LEU A 123 6.14 -16.66 -14.14
CA LEU A 123 7.09 -16.41 -15.23
C LEU A 123 7.20 -17.61 -16.16
N GLN A 124 7.16 -18.84 -15.65
CA GLN A 124 7.17 -20.03 -16.48
C GLN A 124 5.97 -20.05 -17.44
N LEU A 125 4.76 -19.78 -16.94
CA LEU A 125 3.55 -19.67 -17.77
C LEU A 125 3.67 -18.57 -18.83
N VAL A 126 4.28 -17.44 -18.46
CA VAL A 126 4.56 -16.33 -19.39
C VAL A 126 5.53 -16.76 -20.49
N VAL A 127 6.60 -17.48 -20.15
CA VAL A 127 7.57 -18.00 -21.12
C VAL A 127 6.91 -18.99 -22.08
N GLU A 128 6.07 -19.89 -21.56
CA GLU A 128 5.30 -20.85 -22.37
C GLU A 128 4.36 -20.15 -23.38
N GLN A 129 3.87 -18.95 -23.07
CA GLN A 129 3.01 -18.14 -23.94
C GLN A 129 3.76 -17.09 -24.78
N GLY A 130 5.08 -17.22 -24.94
CA GLY A 130 5.88 -16.34 -25.82
C GLY A 130 6.69 -15.26 -25.10
N GLY A 131 6.79 -15.34 -23.77
CA GLY A 131 7.72 -14.56 -22.96
C GLY A 131 7.25 -13.13 -22.63
N ILE A 132 8.13 -12.40 -21.95
CA ILE A 132 7.83 -11.07 -21.39
C ILE A 132 7.48 -10.06 -22.49
N THR A 133 8.13 -10.13 -23.66
CA THR A 133 7.82 -9.27 -24.81
C THR A 133 6.37 -9.47 -25.25
N LYS A 134 5.93 -10.72 -25.38
CA LYS A 134 4.56 -11.02 -25.79
C LYS A 134 3.54 -10.59 -24.74
N LEU A 135 3.86 -10.82 -23.46
CA LEU A 135 3.05 -10.36 -22.34
C LEU A 135 2.90 -8.83 -22.33
N SER A 136 3.96 -8.09 -22.66
CA SER A 136 3.97 -6.63 -22.73
C SER A 136 2.98 -6.13 -23.79
N GLU A 137 2.97 -6.74 -24.98
CA GLU A 137 2.03 -6.40 -26.06
C GLU A 137 0.57 -6.62 -25.66
N ILE A 138 0.26 -7.76 -25.04
CA ILE A 138 -1.13 -8.14 -24.72
C ILE A 138 -1.68 -7.43 -23.48
N THR A 139 -0.82 -7.11 -22.50
CA THR A 139 -1.24 -6.43 -21.26
C THR A 139 -1.16 -4.90 -21.36
N GLY A 140 -0.40 -4.38 -22.32
CA GLY A 140 -0.04 -2.95 -22.40
C GLY A 140 0.93 -2.51 -21.29
N ILE A 141 1.44 -3.42 -20.46
CA ILE A 141 2.41 -3.10 -19.42
C ILE A 141 3.80 -3.04 -20.07
N PRO A 142 4.58 -1.96 -19.88
CA PRO A 142 5.91 -1.85 -20.48
C PRO A 142 6.82 -3.02 -20.08
N GLN A 143 7.59 -3.55 -21.04
CA GLN A 143 8.52 -4.65 -20.82
C GLN A 143 9.48 -4.40 -19.64
N PRO A 144 10.06 -3.19 -19.43
CA PRO A 144 10.89 -2.92 -18.25
C PRO A 144 10.12 -3.09 -16.94
N SER A 145 8.84 -2.74 -16.89
CA SER A 145 7.98 -2.88 -15.71
C SER A 145 7.68 -4.35 -15.41
N LEU A 146 7.42 -5.16 -16.44
CA LEU A 146 7.25 -6.61 -16.28
C LEU A 146 8.55 -7.28 -15.85
N SER A 147 9.70 -6.90 -16.45
CA SER A 147 11.00 -7.39 -16.02
C SER A 147 11.30 -7.03 -14.57
N ARG A 148 11.00 -5.80 -14.12
CA ARG A 148 11.11 -5.42 -12.71
C ARG A 148 10.17 -6.22 -11.82
N PHE A 149 8.93 -6.43 -12.26
CA PHE A 149 7.93 -7.22 -11.53
C PHE A 149 8.43 -8.63 -11.24
N PHE A 150 8.91 -9.37 -12.24
CA PHE A 150 9.37 -10.76 -12.08
C PHE A 150 10.70 -10.88 -11.34
N ASN A 151 11.58 -9.87 -11.43
CA ASN A 151 12.89 -9.94 -10.81
C ASN A 151 12.93 -9.38 -9.37
N SER A 152 11.93 -8.62 -8.94
CA SER A 152 11.89 -8.07 -7.58
C SER A 152 11.35 -9.09 -6.56
N ASN A 153 11.77 -8.94 -5.30
CA ASN A 153 11.19 -9.69 -4.18
C ASN A 153 9.98 -8.98 -3.53
N SER A 154 9.50 -7.90 -4.15
CA SER A 154 8.38 -7.11 -3.63
C SER A 154 7.06 -7.83 -3.85
N MET A 155 6.11 -7.64 -2.92
CA MET A 155 4.76 -8.18 -3.05
C MET A 155 4.14 -7.71 -4.38
N PRO A 156 3.68 -8.64 -5.24
CA PRO A 156 3.09 -8.29 -6.51
C PRO A 156 1.77 -7.54 -6.32
N ARG A 157 1.57 -6.44 -7.05
CA ARG A 157 0.31 -5.69 -7.03
C ARG A 157 -0.82 -6.58 -7.57
N ARG A 158 -1.96 -6.59 -6.88
CA ARG A 158 -3.14 -7.37 -7.28
C ARG A 158 -3.61 -6.99 -8.69
N SER A 159 -3.60 -5.70 -9.02
CA SER A 159 -3.97 -5.20 -10.36
C SER A 159 -3.06 -5.75 -11.46
N THR A 160 -1.75 -5.78 -11.24
CA THR A 160 -0.78 -6.38 -12.17
C THR A 160 -1.02 -7.88 -12.34
N ILE A 161 -1.23 -8.60 -11.23
CA ILE A 161 -1.55 -10.04 -11.29
C ILE A 161 -2.82 -10.29 -12.09
N LEU A 162 -3.88 -9.51 -11.85
CA LEU A 162 -5.14 -9.66 -12.56
C LEU A 162 -5.03 -9.35 -14.06
N LYS A 163 -4.25 -8.32 -14.44
CA LYS A 163 -3.98 -8.01 -15.85
C LYS A 163 -3.24 -9.16 -16.53
N ILE A 164 -2.23 -9.72 -15.88
CA ILE A 164 -1.47 -10.86 -16.40
C ILE A 164 -2.37 -12.10 -16.47
N ALA A 165 -3.14 -12.40 -15.43
CA ALA A 165 -4.04 -13.55 -15.41
C ALA A 165 -5.08 -13.47 -16.52
N LYS A 166 -5.71 -12.30 -16.72
CA LYS A 166 -6.64 -12.06 -17.81
C LYS A 166 -5.98 -12.22 -19.18
N ALA A 167 -4.76 -11.71 -19.35
CA ALA A 167 -4.04 -11.80 -20.62
C ALA A 167 -3.61 -13.22 -20.98
N LEU A 168 -3.30 -14.04 -19.97
CA LEU A 168 -2.92 -15.44 -20.13
C LEU A 168 -4.13 -16.39 -20.08
N ASN A 169 -5.36 -15.84 -19.98
CA ASN A 169 -6.61 -16.57 -19.77
C ASN A 169 -6.55 -17.60 -18.63
N LEU A 170 -5.95 -17.18 -17.51
CA LEU A 170 -5.81 -17.99 -16.31
C LEU A 170 -7.03 -17.75 -15.41
N ASP A 171 -7.95 -18.71 -15.38
CA ASP A 171 -9.10 -18.68 -14.47
C ASP A 171 -8.69 -18.98 -13.02
N GLU A 172 -7.65 -19.81 -12.85
CA GLU A 172 -7.00 -20.07 -11.57
C GLU A 172 -5.50 -20.30 -11.80
N LEU A 173 -4.66 -19.62 -11.02
CA LEU A 173 -3.28 -20.04 -10.85
C LEU A 173 -3.28 -21.18 -9.83
N LYS A 174 -3.13 -22.42 -10.30
CA LYS A 174 -2.64 -23.50 -9.44
C LYS A 174 -1.22 -23.13 -9.03
N ILE A 175 -1.11 -22.40 -7.93
CA ILE A 175 0.14 -22.41 -7.17
C ILE A 175 0.24 -23.85 -6.70
N ASN A 176 1.09 -24.64 -7.36
CA ASN A 176 1.56 -25.87 -6.78
C ASN A 176 2.32 -25.45 -5.50
N LEU A 177 1.60 -25.32 -4.39
CA LEU A 177 2.13 -25.41 -3.03
C LEU A 177 2.55 -26.86 -2.78
N LEU A 178 3.33 -27.40 -3.70
CA LEU A 178 4.13 -28.57 -3.46
C LEU A 178 5.38 -28.03 -2.78
N TRP A 179 5.62 -28.54 -1.57
CA TRP A 179 6.80 -28.38 -0.71
C TRP A 179 6.79 -27.09 0.14
N SER A 180 6.74 -27.16 1.47
CA SER A 180 7.53 -28.02 2.37
C SER A 180 6.70 -28.89 3.33
N LYS A 181 7.09 -30.16 3.41
CA LYS A 181 6.94 -31.02 4.60
C LYS A 181 8.01 -30.64 5.62
#